data_AF-A0A9E5EVN8-F1
#
_entry.id   AF-A0A9E5EVN8-F1
#
_cell.length_a   1.000
_cell.length_b   1.000
_cell.length_c   1.000
_cell.angle_alpha   90.00
_cell.angle_beta   90.00
_cell.angle_gamma   90.00
#
_symmetry.space_group_name_H-M   'P 1'
#
loop_
_entity.id
_entity.type
_entity.pdbx_description
1 polymer ?
#
loop_
_entity_poly.entity_id
_entity_poly.type
_entity_poly.pdbx_seq_one_letter_code
_entity_poly.pdbx_strand_id
1 'polypeptide(L)'
;HLSELSTVRVRRAQDVVKVGQEIQVKIQSMDSETKRISLSIKALTAPEASAAEPEEPEPVVPTKPVRPAPPRNFTIRGGIGDAGKKPLF
;
A
#
# COMPACT_ATOMS: atom_id res chain seq x y z
N HIS A 1 -5.04 10.58 -19.43
CA HIS A 1 -3.91 10.30 -20.33
C HIS A 1 -2.78 9.58 -19.58
N LEU A 2 -1.89 8.83 -20.26
CA LEU A 2 -0.74 8.14 -19.62
C LEU A 2 0.25 9.13 -18.99
N SER A 3 0.48 10.28 -19.63
CA SER A 3 1.37 11.35 -19.14
C SER A 3 0.86 12.03 -17.85
N GLU A 4 -0.33 11.67 -17.38
CA GLU A 4 -0.88 12.15 -16.11
C GLU A 4 -0.60 11.20 -14.94
N LEU A 5 -0.21 9.96 -15.22
CA LEU A 5 0.07 8.96 -14.20
C LEU A 5 1.47 9.14 -13.57
N SER A 6 2.43 9.70 -14.30
CA SER A 6 3.79 9.89 -13.82
C SER A 6 4.53 10.97 -14.61
N THR A 7 5.51 11.60 -13.95
CA THR A 7 6.47 12.53 -14.57
C THR A 7 7.47 11.79 -15.49
N VAL A 8 7.69 10.50 -15.24
CA VAL A 8 8.60 9.66 -16.02
C VAL A 8 7.85 9.07 -17.22
N ARG A 9 8.58 8.74 -18.30
CA ARG A 9 7.99 8.10 -19.49
C ARG A 9 7.49 6.70 -19.13
N VAL A 10 6.17 6.51 -19.15
CA VAL A 10 5.53 5.22 -18.92
C VAL A 10 4.98 4.66 -20.22
N ARG A 11 5.20 3.36 -20.48
CA ARG A 11 4.66 2.66 -21.65
C ARG A 11 3.30 2.02 -21.38
N ARG A 12 3.05 1.51 -20.17
CA ARG A 12 1.80 0.83 -19.81
C ARG A 12 1.27 1.36 -18.48
N ALA A 13 -0.04 1.60 -18.40
CA ALA A 13 -0.67 2.09 -17.17
C ALA A 13 -0.53 1.10 -16.00
N GLN A 14 -0.50 -0.20 -16.29
CA GLN A 14 -0.35 -1.29 -15.32
C GLN A 14 0.96 -1.22 -14.52
N ASP A 15 2.00 -0.57 -15.06
CA ASP A 15 3.29 -0.42 -14.39
C ASP A 15 3.20 0.60 -13.24
N VAL A 16 2.19 1.49 -13.26
CA VAL A 16 2.02 2.59 -12.30
C VAL A 16 0.86 2.32 -11.34
N VAL A 17 -0.21 1.70 -11.83
CA VAL A 17 -1.44 1.47 -11.06
C VAL A 17 -1.92 0.04 -11.20
N LYS A 18 -2.47 -0.50 -10.11
CA LYS A 18 -3.09 -1.83 -10.07
C LYS A 18 -4.61 -1.71 -9.93
N VAL A 19 -5.33 -2.72 -10.46
CA VAL A 19 -6.78 -2.81 -10.28
C VAL A 19 -7.08 -3.05 -8.80
N GLY A 20 -8.03 -2.29 -8.24
CA GLY A 20 -8.37 -2.33 -6.81
C GLY A 20 -7.42 -1.55 -5.90
N GLN A 21 -6.47 -0.82 -6.45
CA GLN A 21 -5.59 0.06 -5.69
C GLN A 21 -6.27 1.40 -5.44
N GLU A 22 -6.42 1.78 -4.18
CA GLU A 22 -6.83 3.13 -3.79
C GLU A 22 -5.64 4.07 -3.85
N ILE A 23 -5.78 5.17 -4.59
CA ILE A 23 -4.76 6.21 -4.75
C ILE A 23 -5.38 7.59 -4.67
N GLN A 24 -4.61 8.56 -4.17
CA GLN A 24 -4.98 9.96 -4.24
C GLN A 24 -4.62 10.52 -5.62
N VAL A 25 -5.51 11.36 -6.17
CA VAL A 25 -5.33 12.05 -7.46
C VAL A 25 -5.89 13.47 -7.36
N LYS A 26 -5.35 14.39 -8.17
CA LYS A 26 -5.89 15.75 -8.32
C LYS A 26 -6.76 15.82 -9.58
N ILE A 27 -7.86 16.56 -9.52
CA ILE A 27 -8.68 16.90 -10.70
C ILE A 27 -7.94 17.98 -11.48
N GLN A 28 -7.74 17.75 -12.79
CA GLN A 28 -7.12 18.75 -13.66
C GLN A 28 -8.14 19.58 -14.43
N SER A 29 -9.18 18.93 -14.95
CA SER A 29 -10.20 19.60 -15.73
C SER A 29 -11.51 18.83 -15.65
N MET A 30 -12.60 19.58 -15.69
CA MET A 30 -13.95 19.05 -15.67
C MET A 30 -14.70 19.68 -16.84
N ASP A 31 -15.13 18.85 -17.76
CA ASP A 31 -16.01 19.22 -18.87
C ASP A 31 -17.42 18.77 -18.50
N SER A 32 -18.27 19.73 -18.16
CA SER A 32 -19.66 19.50 -17.76
C SER A 32 -20.57 19.16 -18.94
N GLU A 33 -20.21 19.56 -20.17
CA GLU A 33 -21.00 19.30 -21.37
C GLU A 33 -20.87 17.83 -21.79
N THR A 34 -19.64 17.31 -21.81
CA THR A 34 -19.37 15.91 -22.16
C THR A 34 -19.34 14.98 -20.94
N LYS A 35 -19.52 15.53 -19.73
CA LYS A 35 -19.44 14.83 -18.43
C LYS A 35 -18.12 14.06 -18.26
N ARG A 36 -17.01 14.66 -18.71
CA ARG A 36 -15.67 14.07 -18.63
C ARG A 36 -14.85 14.77 -17.57
N ILE A 37 -14.13 13.98 -16.78
CA ILE A 37 -13.23 14.46 -15.73
C ILE A 37 -11.83 13.96 -16.03
N SER A 38 -10.86 14.86 -16.05
CA SER A 38 -9.44 14.53 -16.20
C SER A 38 -8.78 14.48 -14.83
N LEU A 39 -8.12 13.36 -14.54
CA LEU A 39 -7.43 13.10 -13.26
C LEU A 39 -5.93 12.97 -13.48
N SER A 40 -5.14 13.38 -12.48
CA SER A 40 -3.68 13.37 -12.55
C SER A 40 -3.04 13.01 -11.21
N ILE A 41 -2.09 12.07 -11.26
CA ILE A 41 -1.26 11.65 -10.12
C ILE A 41 -0.07 12.59 -9.98
N LYS A 42 0.57 12.99 -11.10
CA LYS A 42 1.78 13.84 -11.08
C LYS A 42 1.54 15.20 -10.40
N ALA A 43 0.32 15.71 -10.47
CA ALA A 43 -0.04 17.01 -9.92
C ALA A 43 -0.03 17.04 -8.39
N LEU A 44 0.02 15.88 -7.73
CA LEU A 44 0.24 15.77 -6.27
C LEU A 44 1.73 15.82 -5.90
N THR A 45 2.60 15.37 -6.80
CA THR A 45 4.05 15.26 -6.55
C THR A 45 4.82 16.50 -7.03
N ALA A 46 4.21 17.32 -7.89
CA ALA A 46 4.76 18.61 -8.27
C ALA A 46 4.75 19.54 -7.04
N PRO A 47 5.91 20.00 -6.55
CA PRO A 47 5.98 20.89 -5.42
C PRO A 47 5.51 22.28 -5.87
N GLU A 48 4.20 22.53 -5.85
CA GLU A 48 3.70 23.90 -5.89
C GLU A 48 4.04 24.53 -4.55
N ALA A 49 5.00 25.44 -4.59
CA ALA A 49 5.36 26.29 -3.49
C ALA A 49 4.14 27.11 -3.02
N SER A 50 4.02 27.21 -1.69
CA SER A 50 3.17 28.15 -0.94
C SER A 50 1.81 27.62 -0.45
N ALA A 51 1.75 27.49 0.89
CA ALA A 51 0.59 27.59 1.76
C ALA A 51 -0.48 26.49 1.71
N ALA A 52 -0.29 25.45 2.51
CA ALA A 52 -1.21 25.14 3.61
C ALA A 52 -0.49 24.26 4.64
N GLU A 53 -0.50 24.72 5.88
CA GLU A 53 -0.12 24.00 7.08
C GLU A 53 -0.89 22.65 7.17
N PRO A 54 -0.33 21.65 7.88
CA PRO A 54 -0.92 20.33 7.99
C PRO A 54 -2.18 20.40 8.86
N GLU A 55 -3.37 20.28 8.26
CA GLU A 55 -4.49 19.73 9.01
C GLU A 55 -4.36 18.21 9.03
N GLU A 56 -4.03 17.67 10.20
CA GLU A 56 -4.49 16.34 10.57
C GLU A 56 -6.02 16.34 10.49
N PRO A 57 -6.59 15.42 9.70
CA PRO A 57 -7.39 14.42 10.38
C PRO A 57 -6.97 13.00 9.96
N GLU A 58 -6.72 12.14 10.94
CA GLU A 58 -6.86 10.69 10.75
C GLU A 58 -8.30 10.36 10.27
N PRO A 59 -8.63 9.16 9.72
CA PRO A 59 -7.81 8.02 9.27
C PRO A 59 -8.26 7.47 7.89
N VAL A 60 -7.35 6.95 7.05
CA VAL A 60 -7.48 5.60 6.45
C VAL A 60 -6.11 5.21 5.93
N VAL A 61 -5.41 4.34 6.66
CA VAL A 61 -4.33 3.55 6.06
C VAL A 61 -4.99 2.51 5.17
N PRO A 62 -4.87 2.55 3.82
CA PRO A 62 -4.99 1.32 3.05
C PRO A 62 -3.75 0.51 3.43
N THR A 63 -3.92 -0.28 4.49
CA THR A 63 -2.91 -1.23 4.93
C THR A 63 -2.57 -2.09 3.73
N LYS A 64 -1.30 -2.02 3.31
CA LYS A 64 -0.71 -3.01 2.41
C LYS A 64 -1.10 -4.40 2.95
N PRO A 65 -1.51 -5.37 2.13
CA PRO A 65 -1.74 -6.72 2.65
C PRO A 65 -0.39 -7.28 3.12
N VAL A 66 -0.14 -7.15 4.42
CA VAL A 66 0.96 -7.83 5.10
C VAL A 66 0.60 -9.30 5.06
N ARG A 67 1.35 -10.08 4.28
CA ARG A 67 1.18 -11.53 4.21
C ARG A 67 1.35 -12.07 5.64
N PRO A 68 0.42 -12.87 6.19
CA PRO A 68 0.64 -13.46 7.50
C PRO A 68 1.82 -14.42 7.42
N ALA A 69 2.85 -14.19 8.24
CA ALA A 69 3.96 -15.11 8.38
C ALA A 69 3.43 -16.46 8.92
N PRO A 70 3.97 -17.62 8.47
CA PRO A 70 3.50 -18.91 8.95
C PRO A 70 3.76 -19.03 10.46
N PRO A 71 2.83 -19.62 11.24
CA PRO A 71 3.05 -19.84 12.65
C PRO A 71 4.21 -20.82 12.83
N ARG A 72 5.21 -20.39 13.57
CA ARG A 72 6.28 -21.27 14.09
C ARG A 72 5.65 -22.06 15.23
N ASN A 73 5.42 -23.34 14.96
CA ASN A 73 5.02 -24.34 15.91
C ASN A 73 6.10 -24.51 16.98
N PHE A 74 5.83 -23.97 18.17
CA PHE A 74 6.58 -24.28 19.37
C PHE A 74 5.99 -25.54 19.99
N THR A 75 6.69 -26.66 19.84
CA THR A 75 6.45 -27.84 20.67
C THR A 75 6.87 -27.50 22.09
N ILE A 76 5.94 -26.98 22.90
CA ILE A 76 6.13 -26.88 24.35
C ILE A 76 5.62 -28.19 24.94
N ARG A 77 6.43 -29.24 24.85
CA ARG A 77 6.18 -30.44 25.66
C ARG A 77 6.67 -30.12 27.07
N GLY A 78 5.74 -29.63 27.89
CA GLY A 78 5.90 -29.57 29.33
C GLY A 78 6.31 -30.93 29.88
N GLY A 79 7.17 -30.90 30.90
CA GLY A 79 7.50 -32.10 31.65
C GLY A 79 6.26 -32.69 32.32
N ILE A 80 6.14 -34.01 32.23
CA ILE A 80 5.55 -34.96 33.19
C ILE A 80 5.51 -36.33 32.49
N GLY A 81 6.15 -37.34 33.09
CA GLY A 81 5.92 -38.76 32.79
C GLY A 81 7.12 -39.51 32.19
N ASP A 82 7.89 -40.15 33.08
CA ASP A 82 8.25 -41.58 33.03
C ASP A 82 8.69 -42.20 31.69
N ALA A 83 9.97 -42.62 31.61
CA ALA A 83 10.44 -43.93 31.13
C ALA A 83 11.88 -43.91 30.56
N GLY A 84 12.82 -44.40 31.37
CA GLY A 84 13.86 -45.36 30.93
C GLY A 84 15.10 -44.88 30.16
N LYS A 85 16.26 -45.44 30.58
CA LYS A 85 17.55 -45.63 29.86
C LYS A 85 18.45 -44.37 29.76
N LYS A 86 19.69 -44.33 30.27
CA LYS A 86 20.78 -45.33 30.38
C LYS A 86 21.79 -44.92 31.48
N PRO A 87 22.61 -45.86 32.00
CA PRO A 87 23.58 -45.61 33.05
C PRO A 87 24.84 -44.91 32.54
N LEU A 88 25.50 -44.20 33.46
CA LEU A 88 26.88 -43.74 33.33
C LEU A 88 27.84 -44.93 33.54
N PHE A 89 28.59 -45.26 32.48
CA PHE A 89 29.94 -45.82 32.52
C PHE A 89 30.74 -45.13 31.43
#